data_AF-A0A699XSE9-F1
#
_entry.id   AF-A0A699XSE9-F1
#
_cell.length_a   1.000
_cell.length_b   1.000
_cell.length_c   1.000
_cell.angle_alpha   90.00
_cell.angle_beta   90.00
_cell.angle_gamma   90.00
#
_symmetry.space_group_name_H-M   'P 1'
#
loop_
_entity.id
_entity.type
_entity.pdbx_description
1 polymer ?
#
loop_
_entity_poly.entity_id
_entity_poly.type
_entity_poly.pdbx_seq_one_letter_code
_entity_poly.pdbx_strand_id
1 'polypeptide(L)'
;AYAGFDIPDGWLVCDGRALNSSKYPALYLALGYTWGTGAGRPGDFTLPDMRGMFLRGVDILGHNDPDNNKRVSSVTGLEVG
;
A
#
# COMPACT_ATOMS: atom_id res chain seq x y z
N ALA A 1 -5.37 -10.21 4.70
CA ALA A 1 -5.51 -11.04 3.48
C ALA A 1 -6.95 -11.53 3.41
N TYR A 2 -7.49 -11.68 2.20
CA TYR A 2 -8.83 -12.23 1.96
C TYR A 2 -8.69 -13.61 1.33
N ALA A 3 -9.49 -14.57 1.80
CA ALA A 3 -9.37 -15.99 1.42
C ALA A 3 -10.50 -16.47 0.48
N GLY A 4 -11.46 -15.62 0.14
CA GLY A 4 -12.52 -15.94 -0.82
C GLY A 4 -12.07 -15.76 -2.27
N PHE A 5 -12.85 -16.31 -3.19
CA PHE A 5 -12.59 -16.25 -4.63
C PHE A 5 -13.04 -14.93 -5.26
N ASP A 6 -14.24 -14.46 -4.89
CA ASP A 6 -14.82 -13.22 -5.40
C ASP A 6 -14.47 -12.03 -4.51
N ILE A 7 -14.13 -10.90 -5.12
CA ILE A 7 -13.86 -9.65 -4.40
C ILE A 7 -15.19 -9.13 -3.85
N PRO A 8 -15.34 -8.95 -2.52
CA PRO A 8 -16.57 -8.44 -1.95
C PRO A 8 -16.85 -7.00 -2.38
N ASP A 9 -18.13 -6.62 -2.40
CA ASP A 9 -18.53 -5.25 -2.70
C ASP A 9 -17.87 -4.25 -1.74
N GLY A 10 -17.40 -3.14 -2.30
CA GLY A 10 -16.68 -2.10 -1.55
C GLY A 10 -15.19 -2.41 -1.30
N TRP A 11 -14.68 -3.56 -1.72
CA TRP A 11 -13.26 -3.91 -1.62
C TRP A 11 -12.55 -3.81 -2.96
N LEU A 12 -11.25 -3.53 -2.90
CA LEU A 12 -10.36 -3.54 -4.05
C LEU A 12 -9.13 -4.40 -3.75
N VAL A 13 -8.58 -5.01 -4.79
CA VAL A 13 -7.34 -5.79 -4.68
C VAL A 13 -6.15 -4.83 -4.57
N CYS A 14 -5.23 -5.13 -3.65
CA CYS A 14 -3.93 -4.46 -3.56
C CYS A 14 -2.98 -4.95 -4.65
N ASP A 15 -3.09 -4.39 -5.85
CA ASP A 15 -2.30 -4.77 -7.03
C ASP A 15 -1.45 -3.64 -7.63
N GLY A 16 -1.25 -2.54 -6.89
CA GLY A 16 -0.41 -1.43 -7.33
C GLY A 16 -1.03 -0.49 -8.36
N ARG A 17 -2.30 -0.65 -8.73
CA ARG A 17 -2.93 0.23 -9.73
C ARG A 17 -3.10 1.66 -9.21
N ALA A 18 -3.10 2.62 -10.13
CA ALA A 18 -3.50 4.00 -9.84
C ALA A 18 -5.03 4.16 -9.86
N LEU A 19 -5.58 4.93 -8.92
CA LEU A 19 -6.99 5.24 -8.80
C LEU A 19 -7.21 6.75 -8.66
N ASN A 20 -8.37 7.22 -9.11
CA ASN A 20 -8.74 8.61 -8.99
C ASN A 20 -9.33 8.93 -7.61
N SER A 21 -8.76 9.91 -6.92
CA SER A 21 -9.20 10.33 -5.57
C SER A 21 -10.65 10.82 -5.52
N SER A 22 -11.17 11.45 -6.59
CA SER A 22 -12.56 11.89 -6.65
C SER A 22 -13.55 10.73 -6.76
N LYS A 23 -13.13 9.61 -7.37
CA LYS A 23 -13.95 8.39 -7.46
C LYS A 23 -13.89 7.55 -6.17
N TYR A 24 -12.77 7.58 -5.47
CA TYR A 24 -12.54 6.81 -4.23
C TYR A 24 -12.09 7.69 -3.05
N PRO A 25 -12.92 8.64 -2.60
CA PRO A 25 -12.52 9.66 -1.63
C PRO A 25 -12.17 9.09 -0.27
N ALA A 26 -12.92 8.09 0.22
CA ALA A 26 -12.65 7.43 1.50
C ALA A 26 -11.32 6.66 1.48
N LEU A 27 -11.01 6.00 0.36
CA LEU A 27 -9.78 5.24 0.20
C LEU A 27 -8.57 6.18 0.06
N TYR A 28 -8.73 7.28 -0.68
CA TYR A 28 -7.72 8.33 -0.76
C TYR A 28 -7.46 8.99 0.60
N LEU A 29 -8.50 9.23 1.42
CA LEU A 29 -8.33 9.78 2.76
C LEU A 29 -7.50 8.84 3.66
N ALA A 30 -7.63 7.52 3.47
CA ALA A 30 -6.90 6.52 4.24
C ALA A 30 -5.45 6.31 3.77
N LEU A 31 -5.20 6.37 2.46
CA LEU A 31 -3.89 6.03 1.88
C LEU A 31 -3.07 7.24 1.46
N GLY A 32 -3.71 8.36 1.11
CA GLY A 32 -3.08 9.51 0.48
C GLY A 32 -2.18 9.08 -0.68
N TYR A 33 -0.94 9.57 -0.68
CA TYR A 33 0.10 9.20 -1.64
C TYR A 33 1.15 8.25 -1.05
N THR A 34 0.89 7.61 0.08
CA THR A 34 1.86 6.73 0.78
C THR A 34 2.45 5.65 -0.13
N TRP A 35 1.66 5.18 -1.11
CA TRP A 35 2.06 4.14 -2.07
C TRP A 35 2.39 4.68 -3.46
N GLY A 36 2.40 6.01 -3.64
CA GLY A 36 2.69 6.69 -4.90
C GLY A 36 1.60 7.67 -5.34
N THR A 37 1.98 8.58 -6.23
CA THR A 37 1.13 9.66 -6.77
C THR A 37 0.33 9.25 -8.01
N GLY A 38 0.04 7.95 -8.17
CA GLY A 38 -0.70 7.42 -9.31
C GLY A 38 0.10 7.40 -10.61
N ALA A 39 -0.61 7.30 -11.74
CA ALA A 39 -0.03 7.20 -13.09
C ALA A 39 0.35 8.58 -13.69
N GLY A 40 0.81 9.52 -12.86
CA GLY A 40 1.20 10.87 -13.27
C GLY A 40 0.05 11.82 -13.61
N ARG A 41 -1.19 11.46 -13.26
CA ARG A 41 -2.37 12.35 -13.42
C ARG A 41 -2.65 13.10 -12.11
N PRO A 42 -2.95 14.40 -12.16
CA PRO A 42 -3.34 15.15 -10.96
C PRO A 42 -4.56 14.52 -10.28
N GLY A 43 -4.43 14.24 -8.98
CA GLY A 43 -5.49 13.66 -8.17
C GLY A 43 -5.60 12.14 -8.24
N ASP A 44 -4.68 11.44 -8.91
CA ASP A 44 -4.59 9.98 -8.81
C ASP A 44 -3.66 9.55 -7.66
N PHE A 45 -3.97 8.45 -7.01
CA PHE A 45 -3.15 7.82 -5.97
C PHE A 45 -2.94 6.34 -6.27
N THR A 46 -1.86 5.77 -5.76
CA THR A 46 -1.51 4.36 -6.02
C THR A 46 -2.00 3.47 -4.88
N LEU A 47 -2.54 2.30 -5.22
CA LEU A 47 -2.82 1.25 -4.24
C LEU A 47 -1.52 0.55 -3.80
N PRO A 48 -1.49 -0.09 -2.62
CA PRO A 48 -0.45 -1.06 -2.31
C PRO A 48 -0.40 -2.15 -3.38
N ASP A 49 0.80 -2.64 -3.72
CA ASP A 49 0.96 -3.92 -4.41
C ASP A 49 1.43 -4.95 -3.39
N MET A 50 0.59 -5.94 -3.11
CA MET A 50 0.87 -6.97 -2.09
C MET A 50 0.98 -8.37 -2.69
N ARG A 51 0.97 -8.49 -4.02
CA ARG A 51 1.06 -9.79 -4.70
C ARG A 51 2.45 -10.38 -4.48
N GLY A 52 2.50 -11.63 -4.00
CA GLY A 52 3.75 -12.30 -3.67
C GLY A 52 4.48 -11.77 -2.44
N MET A 53 3.87 -10.84 -1.68
CA MET A 53 4.44 -10.28 -0.46
C MET A 53 3.86 -10.95 0.79
N PHE A 54 4.65 -10.99 1.87
CA PHE A 54 4.17 -11.36 3.20
C PHE A 54 3.94 -10.12 4.06
N LEU A 55 2.80 -10.07 4.74
CA LEU A 55 2.51 -9.05 5.75
C LEU A 55 3.35 -9.32 7.00
N ARG A 56 4.13 -8.33 7.42
CA ARG A 56 4.84 -8.33 8.71
C ARG A 56 4.47 -7.06 9.47
N GLY A 57 4.11 -7.21 10.75
CA GLY A 57 3.82 -6.07 11.63
C GLY A 57 5.01 -5.11 11.72
N VAL A 58 4.74 -3.82 11.90
CA VAL A 58 5.77 -2.81 12.16
C VAL A 58 6.21 -2.94 13.61
N ASP A 59 7.51 -3.05 13.83
CA ASP A 59 8.11 -3.08 15.17
C ASP A 59 9.24 -2.05 15.23
N ILE A 60 8.83 -0.80 15.47
CA ILE A 60 9.73 0.36 15.54
C ILE A 60 10.80 0.23 16.63
N LEU A 61 10.54 -0.54 17.69
CA LEU A 61 11.48 -0.74 18.80
C LEU A 61 12.36 -1.99 18.62
N GLY A 62 12.07 -2.84 17.61
CA GLY A 62 12.89 -3.99 17.25
C GLY A 62 12.92 -5.11 18.29
N HIS A 63 11.94 -5.18 19.20
CA HIS A 63 11.88 -6.23 20.22
C HIS A 63 11.53 -7.62 19.64
N ASN A 64 10.71 -7.64 18.59
CA ASN A 64 10.23 -8.83 17.90
C ASN A 64 10.78 -8.94 16.47
N ASP A 65 11.23 -7.85 15.85
CA ASP A 65 11.91 -7.84 14.54
C ASP A 65 13.37 -7.38 14.64
N PRO A 66 14.33 -8.32 14.80
CA PRO A 66 15.76 -8.01 14.84
C PRO A 66 16.30 -7.35 13.57
N ASP A 67 15.61 -7.50 12.44
CA ASP A 67 16.00 -6.93 11.14
C ASP A 67 15.23 -5.65 10.78
N ASN A 68 14.57 -4.99 11.75
CA ASN A 68 13.81 -3.76 11.50
C ASN A 68 14.63 -2.69 10.73
N ASN A 69 15.91 -2.51 11.08
CA ASN A 69 16.81 -1.55 10.40
C ASN A 69 17.25 -1.96 8.99
N LYS A 70 16.91 -3.16 8.53
CA LYS A 70 17.18 -3.63 7.16
C LYS A 70 15.92 -3.68 6.31
N ARG A 71 14.79 -3.17 6.80
CA ARG A 71 13.56 -3.07 6.03
C ARG A 71 13.79 -2.15 4.83
N VAL A 72 13.51 -2.68 3.65
CA VAL A 72 13.55 -1.92 2.40
C VAL A 72 12.11 -1.69 1.93
N SER A 73 11.84 -0.49 1.41
CA SER A 73 10.55 -0.20 0.78
C SER A 73 10.36 -1.11 -0.44
N SER A 74 9.15 -1.62 -0.62
CA SER A 74 8.74 -2.37 -1.81
C SER A 74 8.73 -1.49 -3.08
N VAL A 75 8.65 -0.17 -2.92
CA VAL A 75 8.76 0.78 -4.02
C VAL A 75 10.21 1.24 -4.11
N THR A 76 10.88 0.91 -5.21
CA THR A 76 12.21 1.44 -5.51
C THR A 76 12.16 2.97 -5.50
N GLY A 77 12.83 3.61 -4.53
CA GLY A 77 13.03 5.06 -4.49
C GLY A 77 12.20 5.87 -3.49
N LEU A 78 11.40 5.25 -2.62
CA LEU A 78 10.86 5.94 -1.45
C LEU A 78 11.72 5.59 -0.22
N GLU A 79 12.68 6.45 0.10
CA GLU A 79 13.41 6.40 1.37
C GLU A 79 12.39 6.54 2.51
N VAL A 80 12.27 5.50 3.32
CA VAL A 80 11.64 5.60 4.63
C VAL A 80 12.70 6.16 5.57
N GLY A 81 12.53 7.42 5.97
CA GLY A 81 13.27 8.02 7.09
C GLY A 81 12.86 7.43 8.43
#